data_AF-A0A7C6AZ31-F1
#
_entry.id   AF-A0A7C6AZ31-F1
#
_cell.length_a   1.000
_cell.length_b   1.000
_cell.length_c   1.000
_cell.angle_alpha   90.00
_cell.angle_beta   90.00
_cell.angle_gamma   90.00
#
_symmetry.space_group_name_H-M   'P 1'
#
loop_
_entity.id
_entity.type
_entity.pdbx_description
1 polymer ?
#
loop_
_entity_poly.entity_id
_entity_poly.type
_entity_poly.pdbx_seq_one_letter_code
_entity_poly.pdbx_strand_id
1 'polypeptide(L)' 'MHYRNGREAKNGDKIVRLNGGKIEAFGVLHSATPGNDYCNGNIAVVQSAQEYACMCDCIHVDDLAAILAEKGLDKRPAGK' A
#
# COMPACT_ATOMS: atom_id res chain seq x y z
N MET A 1 11.36 1.92 -9.65
CA MET A 1 10.44 2.04 -8.50
C MET A 1 9.45 0.90 -8.61
N HIS A 2 9.35 -0.02 -7.64
CA HIS A 2 8.39 -1.13 -7.74
C HIS A 2 7.64 -1.35 -6.43
N TYR A 3 6.36 -1.70 -6.53
CA TYR A 3 5.53 -2.11 -5.41
C TYR A 3 5.82 -3.56 -4.99
N ARG A 4 5.25 -3.99 -3.85
CA ARG A 4 5.42 -5.35 -3.31
C ARG A 4 5.02 -6.46 -4.30
N ASN A 5 4.10 -6.17 -5.20
CA ASN A 5 3.67 -7.10 -6.26
C ASN A 5 4.48 -6.99 -7.56
N GLY A 6 5.62 -6.28 -7.55
CA GLY A 6 6.49 -6.11 -8.72
C GLY A 6 6.03 -5.07 -9.73
N ARG A 7 4.83 -4.49 -9.58
CA ARG A 7 4.35 -3.42 -10.47
C ARG A 7 5.22 -2.18 -10.35
N GLU A 8 5.53 -1.54 -11.48
CA GLU A 8 6.23 -0.25 -11.51
C GLU A 8 5.40 0.83 -10.79
N ALA A 9 6.08 1.59 -9.93
CA ALA A 9 5.48 2.69 -9.16
C ALA A 9 5.76 4.05 -9.78
N LYS A 10 4.75 4.94 -9.78
CA LYS A 10 4.81 6.27 -10.38
C LYS A 10 4.32 7.33 -9.38
N ASN A 11 5.01 8.48 -9.35
CA ASN A 11 4.50 9.64 -8.62
C ASN A 11 3.10 10.00 -9.13
N GLY A 12 2.16 10.23 -8.22
CA GLY A 12 0.74 10.42 -8.52
C GLY A 12 -0.14 9.18 -8.30
N ASP A 13 0.47 7.99 -8.11
CA ASP A 13 -0.30 6.78 -7.79
C ASP A 13 -1.00 6.90 -6.42
N LYS A 14 -2.25 6.42 -6.33
CA LYS A 14 -2.92 6.17 -5.04
C LYS A 14 -2.42 4.86 -4.48
N ILE A 15 -1.84 4.89 -3.28
CA ILE A 15 -1.14 3.75 -2.67
C ILE A 15 -1.55 3.54 -1.23
N VAL A 16 -1.37 2.30 -0.76
CA VAL A 16 -1.42 1.92 0.65
C VAL A 16 -0.03 1.52 1.13
N ARG A 17 0.36 1.97 2.32
CA ARG A 17 1.53 1.42 3.03
C ARG A 17 1.08 0.26 3.90
N LEU A 18 1.73 -0.88 3.74
CA LEU A 18 1.45 -2.09 4.50
C LEU A 18 2.49 -2.32 5.61
N ASN A 19 2.04 -2.83 6.75
CA ASN A 19 2.87 -3.43 7.79
C ASN A 19 2.29 -4.81 8.17
N GLY A 20 3.01 -5.89 7.84
CA GLY A 20 2.53 -7.25 8.04
C GLY A 20 1.16 -7.54 7.41
N GLY A 21 0.87 -6.95 6.24
CA GLY A 21 -0.42 -7.07 5.55
C GLY A 21 -1.51 -6.10 6.03
N LYS A 22 -1.29 -5.33 7.11
CA LYS A 22 -2.24 -4.30 7.57
C LYS A 22 -1.97 -2.95 6.93
N ILE A 23 -3.01 -2.21 6.59
CA ILE A 23 -2.91 -0.86 6.02
C ILE A 23 -2.58 0.13 7.14
N GLU A 24 -1.46 0.84 7.02
CA GLU A 24 -1.04 1.89 7.97
C GLU A 24 -1.21 3.31 7.42
N ALA A 25 -1.19 3.47 6.10
CA ALA A 25 -1.37 4.76 5.46
C ALA A 25 -2.02 4.56 4.09
N PHE A 26 -2.85 5.51 3.69
CA PHE A 26 -3.43 5.61 2.37
C PHE A 26 -3.24 7.04 1.85
N GLY A 27 -2.86 7.17 0.58
CA GLY A 27 -2.68 8.49 -0.02
C GLY A 27 -2.03 8.45 -1.39
N VAL A 28 -1.47 9.58 -1.82
CA VAL A 28 -0.83 9.73 -3.14
C VAL A 28 0.69 9.67 -2.99
N LEU A 29 1.34 8.81 -3.78
CA LEU A 29 2.80 8.73 -3.86
C LEU A 29 3.38 10.01 -4.48
N HIS A 30 4.40 10.60 -3.86
CA HIS A 30 5.14 11.71 -4.45
C HIS A 30 6.62 11.69 -4.07
N SER A 31 7.40 12.51 -4.77
CA SER A 31 8.85 12.71 -4.52
C SER A 31 9.67 11.42 -4.56
N ALA A 32 9.17 10.41 -5.26
CA ALA A 32 9.75 9.10 -5.34
C ALA A 32 10.79 9.09 -6.48
N THR A 33 12.05 8.75 -6.17
CA THR A 33 13.18 8.84 -7.11
C THR A 33 13.66 7.46 -7.55
N PRO A 34 13.73 7.15 -8.86
CA PRO A 34 14.32 5.90 -9.35
C PRO A 34 15.79 5.76 -8.93
N GLY A 35 16.26 4.53 -8.72
CA GLY A 35 17.70 4.23 -8.61
C GLY A 35 18.25 3.94 -7.21
N ASN A 36 17.43 3.93 -6.16
CA ASN A 36 17.83 3.38 -4.84
C ASN A 36 17.12 2.04 -4.56
N ASP A 37 17.68 1.24 -3.64
CA ASP A 37 17.22 -0.14 -3.37
C ASP A 37 15.75 -0.21 -2.97
N TYR A 38 15.31 0.78 -2.20
CA TYR A 38 13.96 0.87 -1.65
C TYR A 38 13.00 1.75 -2.43
N CYS A 39 13.48 2.49 -3.44
CA CYS A 39 12.65 3.38 -4.23
C CYS A 39 11.83 4.31 -3.32
N ASN A 40 12.52 5.02 -2.42
CA ASN A 40 11.93 5.78 -1.32
C ASN A 40 11.25 7.07 -1.81
N GLY A 41 9.97 7.23 -1.50
CA GLY A 41 9.18 8.45 -1.69
C GLY A 41 8.30 8.73 -0.47
N ASN A 42 7.43 9.73 -0.56
CA ASN A 42 6.52 10.12 0.50
C ASN A 42 5.06 9.87 0.11
N ILE A 43 4.20 9.75 1.12
CA ILE A 43 2.75 9.61 0.95
C ILE A 43 2.07 10.89 1.39
N ALA A 44 1.42 11.58 0.46
CA ALA A 44 0.48 12.64 0.79
C ALA A 44 -0.82 11.98 1.27
N VAL A 45 -1.00 11.92 2.59
CA VAL A 45 -2.12 11.22 3.22
C VAL A 45 -3.44 11.84 2.80
N VAL A 46 -4.38 10.99 2.36
CA VAL A 46 -5.75 11.40 2.05
C VAL A 46 -6.61 11.06 3.26
N GLN A 47 -7.08 12.07 3.98
CA GLN A 47 -7.98 11.88 5.12
C GLN A 47 -9.44 11.90 4.63
N SER A 48 -10.16 10.80 4.84
CA SER A 48 -11.60 10.75 4.65
C SER A 48 -12.29 11.44 5.85
N ALA A 49 -13.04 12.51 5.60
CA ALA A 49 -13.69 13.29 6.66
C ALA A 49 -14.81 12.48 7.36
N GLN A 50 -15.66 11.81 6.57
CA GLN A 50 -16.63 10.80 7.01
C GLN A 50 -17.18 10.11 5.76
N GLU A 51 -17.17 8.77 5.72
CA GLU A 51 -17.62 7.98 4.57
C GLU A 51 -18.77 7.05 4.96
N TYR A 52 -19.60 6.70 3.98
CA TYR A 52 -20.66 5.71 4.17
C TYR A 52 -20.08 4.29 4.09
N ALA A 53 -20.46 3.42 5.03
CA ALA A 53 -19.99 2.04 5.11
C ALA A 53 -21.12 1.05 4.79
N CYS A 54 -21.29 0.73 3.50
CA CYS A 54 -22.11 -0.42 3.10
C CYS A 54 -21.34 -1.70 3.40
N MET A 55 -21.89 -2.62 4.20
CA MET A 55 -21.19 -3.87 4.54
C MET A 55 -20.94 -4.78 3.33
N CYS A 56 -21.67 -4.61 2.23
CA CYS A 56 -21.41 -5.32 0.98
C CYS A 56 -20.14 -4.82 0.25
N ASP A 57 -19.71 -3.58 0.53
CA ASP A 57 -18.55 -2.93 -0.10
C ASP A 57 -17.33 -2.88 0.84
N CYS A 58 -17.50 -3.37 2.07
CA CYS A 58 -16.47 -3.34 3.11
C CYS A 58 -15.88 -4.74 3.35
N ILE A 59 -14.59 -4.78 3.68
CA ILE A 59 -13.91 -5.99 4.16
C ILE A 59 -13.28 -5.71 5.52
N HIS A 60 -13.30 -6.69 6.42
CA HIS A 60 -12.62 -6.56 7.70
C HIS A 60 -11.10 -6.51 7.49
N VAL A 61 -10.40 -5.68 8.26
CA VAL A 61 -8.96 -5.43 8.06
C VAL A 61 -8.10 -6.68 8.25
N ASP A 62 -8.49 -7.56 9.18
CA ASP A 62 -7.76 -8.81 9.42
C ASP A 62 -7.96 -9.83 8.29
N ASP A 63 -9.15 -9.86 7.69
CA ASP A 63 -9.42 -10.72 6.53
C ASP A 63 -8.62 -10.26 5.31
N LEU A 64 -8.55 -8.95 5.08
CA LEU A 64 -7.69 -8.40 4.03
C LEU A 64 -6.20 -8.73 4.29
N ALA A 65 -5.75 -8.66 5.54
CA ALA A 65 -4.38 -9.04 5.89
C ALA A 65 -4.11 -10.53 5.62
N ALA A 66 -5.06 -11.41 5.92
CA ALA A 66 -4.97 -12.84 5.60
C ALA A 66 -4.88 -13.07 4.08
N ILE A 67 -5.75 -12.43 3.29
CA ILE A 67 -5.72 -12.51 1.81
C ILE A 67 -4.37 -12.03 1.25
N LEU A 68 -3.83 -10.94 1.80
CA LEU A 68 -2.51 -10.42 1.39
C LEU A 68 -1.39 -11.42 1.74
N ALA A 69 -1.47 -12.09 2.89
CA ALA A 69 -0.51 -13.12 3.29
C ALA A 69 -0.58 -14.36 2.39
N GLU A 70 -1.77 -14.80 1.98
CA GLU A 70 -1.95 -15.89 1.00
C GLU A 70 -1.27 -15.58 -0.35
N LYS A 71 -1.17 -14.30 -0.71
CA LYS A 71 -0.47 -13.82 -1.91
C LYS A 71 1.00 -13.45 -1.65
N GLY A 72 1.50 -13.62 -0.43
CA GLY A 72 2.87 -13.26 -0.03
C GLY A 72 3.17 -11.76 -0.02
N LEU A 73 2.13 -10.90 -0.01
CA LEU A 73 2.26 -9.44 -0.01
C LEU A 73 2.36 -8.85 1.41
N ASP A 74 2.16 -9.66 2.44
CA ASP A 74 2.37 -9.34 3.84
C ASP A 74 3.86 -9.04 4.14
N LYS A 75 4.76 -9.72 3.42
CA LYS A 75 6.22 -9.63 3.58
C LYS A 75 6.85 -8.58 2.66
N ARG A 76 8.05 -8.14 3.03
CA ARG A 76 8.91 -7.35 2.14
C ARG A 76 9.51 -8.28 1.08
N PRO A 77 9.71 -7.81 -0.17
CA PRO A 77 10.42 -8.58 -1.19
C PRO A 77 11.84 -8.94 -0.70
N ALA A 78 12.30 -10.16 -0.97
CA ALA A 78 13.65 -10.58 -0.61
C ALA A 78 14.71 -9.78 -1.40
N GLY A 79 15.81 -9.41 -0.74
CA GLY A 79 16.89 -8.63 -1.38
C GLY A 79 16.55 -7.16 -1.68
N LYS A 80 15.46 -6.65 -1.09
CA LYS A 80 15.06 -5.24 -1.08
C LYS A 80 15.00 -4.75 0.35
#